data_AF-A0AAD9ZD49-F1
#
_entry.id   AF-A0AAD9ZD49-F1
#
_cell.length_a   1.000
_cell.length_b   1.000
_cell.length_c   1.000
_cell.angle_alpha   90.00
_cell.angle_beta   90.00
_cell.angle_gamma   90.00
#
_symmetry.space_group_name_H-M   'P 1'
#
loop_
_entity.id
_entity.type
_entity.pdbx_description
1 polymer ?
#
loop_
_entity_poly.entity_id
_entity_poly.type
_entity_poly.pdbx_seq_one_letter_code
_entity_poly.pdbx_strand_id
1 'polypeptide(L)'
;MVRFFNPGGHNWGSENLDGYGISQIVIAVVYSIFFYAAAAYLWSKRNHPVVKIRKIGLALLAILILHVYLFMIFMVYPINGRFPCGVEFFIMSTYLPIGIGLFSAQNQQLLLVSREQNQLIRSEEAFKPMYPYDRNGLICPRYWLWKFQVWWRSSSSQNKYECFVFIGMLVQFVVSVIIYCSSLCVVAAGNGRPQSIPGTPMWLAAVYSNSLNSINTWFVPAMWFVPGLVVMELVTLIFPIIAISKHDKTSREVKQALADFDIKNKYPETSSMSTPSTVSKRSGRMHTMESLDECLKYSYDGLQTYAAVIEFSCENIIFLVQVLRFKESWDATFANTALFAKSTEYLRARMTMFRAALSIFITLVHADTASYPINIDSHIYTKLDRVFGAATALIATATRRNSVSSTPSSAVTPWDEPPQAVCPDPSKDDAFPMHAMPSRSHSIINDSSEHIISLDEPTDLDDPLAGFQVPIKFDENVFDDAFKSIRFMVWSETYQRYMAWKRTHNHSAA
;
A
#
# COMPACT_ATOMS: atom_id res chain seq x y z
N MET A 1 28.80 -28.59 -37.41
CA MET A 1 28.44 -28.27 -36.02
C MET A 1 29.39 -27.16 -35.57
N VAL A 2 28.98 -25.90 -35.75
CA VAL A 2 29.85 -24.73 -35.55
C VAL A 2 29.99 -24.48 -34.05
N ARG A 3 31.19 -24.68 -33.49
CA ARG A 3 31.52 -24.26 -32.13
C ARG A 3 31.66 -22.74 -32.15
N PHE A 4 30.68 -22.02 -31.61
CA PHE A 4 30.66 -20.56 -31.56
C PHE A 4 31.61 -19.97 -30.50
N PHE A 5 32.17 -20.80 -29.61
CA PHE A 5 33.08 -20.38 -28.56
C PHE A 5 34.40 -21.17 -28.65
N ASN A 6 35.52 -20.44 -28.73
CA ASN A 6 36.83 -21.01 -28.47
C ASN A 6 36.88 -21.39 -26.97
N PRO A 7 37.22 -22.64 -26.60
CA PRO A 7 37.23 -23.07 -25.19
C PRO A 7 38.25 -22.34 -24.29
N GLY A 8 39.18 -21.57 -24.87
CA GLY A 8 39.89 -20.53 -24.15
C GLY A 8 39.04 -19.25 -24.17
N GLY A 9 38.59 -18.78 -23.00
CA GLY A 9 37.88 -17.51 -22.84
C GLY A 9 38.68 -16.29 -23.32
N HIS A 10 38.34 -15.09 -22.83
CA HIS A 10 38.91 -13.79 -23.24
C HIS A 10 40.38 -13.90 -23.65
N ASN A 11 40.69 -13.62 -24.92
CA ASN A 11 42.07 -13.66 -25.41
C ASN A 11 42.78 -12.30 -25.27
N TRP A 12 42.09 -11.29 -24.70
CA TRP A 12 42.57 -9.91 -24.47
C TRP A 12 43.13 -9.23 -25.72
N GLY A 13 42.70 -9.70 -26.90
CA GLY A 13 43.16 -9.24 -28.21
C GLY A 13 42.37 -8.04 -28.72
N SER A 14 42.26 -7.95 -30.05
CA SER A 14 41.35 -6.99 -30.71
C SER A 14 39.89 -7.33 -30.41
N GLU A 15 38.99 -6.36 -30.61
CA GLU A 15 37.55 -6.55 -30.43
C GLU A 15 37.00 -7.71 -31.28
N ASN A 16 36.08 -8.49 -30.72
CA ASN A 16 35.43 -9.59 -31.41
C ASN A 16 34.26 -9.03 -32.23
N LEU A 17 34.56 -8.49 -33.41
CA LEU A 17 33.59 -8.00 -34.39
C LEU A 17 33.25 -9.07 -35.44
N ASP A 18 33.24 -10.34 -35.05
CA ASP A 18 32.74 -11.42 -35.88
C ASP A 18 31.20 -11.39 -35.96
N GLY A 19 30.60 -12.26 -36.78
CA GLY A 19 29.14 -12.27 -36.97
C GLY A 19 28.35 -12.43 -35.66
N TYR A 20 28.91 -13.15 -34.67
CA TYR A 20 28.28 -13.29 -33.35
C TYR A 20 28.40 -11.99 -32.54
N GLY A 21 29.58 -11.37 -32.45
CA GLY A 21 29.75 -10.08 -31.77
C GLY A 21 28.88 -8.96 -32.33
N ILE A 22 28.78 -8.85 -33.67
CA ILE A 22 27.88 -7.90 -34.33
C ILE A 22 26.42 -8.19 -33.96
N SER A 23 26.01 -9.46 -33.91
CA SER A 23 24.64 -9.82 -33.53
C SER A 23 24.28 -9.42 -32.10
N GLN A 24 25.21 -9.58 -31.15
CA GLN A 24 25.01 -9.17 -29.75
C GLN A 24 24.88 -7.64 -29.64
N ILE A 25 25.70 -6.88 -30.37
CA ILE A 25 25.61 -5.41 -30.41
C ILE A 25 24.25 -4.96 -30.95
N VAL A 26 23.82 -5.53 -32.08
CA VAL A 26 22.53 -5.18 -32.69
C VAL A 26 21.37 -5.49 -31.74
N ILE A 27 21.39 -6.67 -31.10
CA ILE A 27 20.37 -7.04 -30.11
C ILE A 27 20.35 -6.06 -28.94
N ALA A 28 21.51 -5.70 -28.40
CA ALA A 28 21.61 -4.75 -27.30
C ALA A 28 21.04 -3.38 -27.67
N VAL A 29 21.42 -2.83 -28.83
CA VAL A 29 20.94 -1.52 -29.30
C VAL A 29 19.43 -1.52 -29.56
N VAL A 30 18.91 -2.54 -30.26
CA VAL A 30 17.48 -2.65 -30.54
C VAL A 30 16.68 -2.78 -29.25
N TYR A 31 17.16 -3.59 -28.30
CA TYR A 31 16.51 -3.76 -27.01
C TYR A 31 16.55 -2.48 -26.16
N SER A 32 17.66 -1.74 -26.16
CA SER A 32 17.75 -0.44 -25.50
C SER A 32 16.79 0.60 -26.09
N ILE A 33 16.65 0.66 -27.41
CA ILE A 33 15.66 1.56 -28.04
C ILE A 33 14.24 1.23 -27.57
N PHE A 34 13.87 -0.05 -27.56
CA PHE A 34 12.57 -0.50 -27.05
C PHE A 34 12.38 -0.12 -25.58
N PHE A 35 13.38 -0.39 -24.73
CA PHE A 35 13.36 -0.09 -23.30
C PHE A 35 13.14 1.41 -23.04
N TYR A 36 13.95 2.28 -23.66
CA TYR A 36 13.84 3.72 -23.46
C TYR A 36 12.52 4.29 -23.99
N ALA A 37 12.01 3.76 -25.10
CA ALA A 37 10.69 4.16 -25.62
C ALA A 37 9.56 3.78 -24.64
N ALA A 38 9.58 2.56 -24.11
CA ALA A 38 8.59 2.11 -23.12
C ALA A 38 8.69 2.89 -21.80
N ALA A 39 9.91 3.14 -21.31
CA ALA A 39 10.17 3.95 -20.13
C ALA A 39 9.68 5.40 -20.30
N ALA A 40 9.95 6.03 -21.46
CA ALA A 40 9.50 7.38 -21.77
C ALA A 40 7.96 7.47 -21.84
N TYR A 41 7.30 6.48 -22.45
CA TYR A 41 5.84 6.40 -22.49
C TYR A 41 5.23 6.32 -21.07
N LEU A 42 5.78 5.47 -20.21
CA LEU A 42 5.33 5.34 -18.82
C LEU A 42 5.59 6.60 -18.00
N TRP A 43 6.72 7.26 -18.22
CA TRP A 43 7.03 8.53 -17.57
C TRP A 43 6.06 9.64 -17.98
N SER A 44 5.70 9.73 -19.26
CA SER A 44 4.68 10.66 -19.75
C SER A 44 3.32 10.42 -19.09
N LYS A 45 2.97 9.16 -18.82
CA LYS A 45 1.72 8.74 -18.16
C LYS A 45 1.84 8.55 -16.64
N ARG A 46 2.89 9.10 -16.00
CA ARG A 46 3.14 8.92 -14.55
C ARG A 46 2.00 9.35 -13.62
N ASN A 47 1.17 10.30 -14.07
CA ASN A 47 0.04 10.82 -13.30
C ASN A 47 -1.19 9.90 -13.35
N HIS A 48 -1.17 8.83 -14.16
CA HIS A 48 -2.28 7.89 -14.26
C HIS A 48 -2.41 7.06 -12.96
N PRO A 49 -3.62 6.86 -12.39
CA PRO A 49 -3.80 6.17 -11.10
C PRO A 49 -3.11 4.80 -11.03
N VAL A 50 -3.28 3.98 -12.07
CA VAL A 50 -2.65 2.65 -12.22
C VAL A 50 -1.12 2.69 -12.12
N VAL A 51 -0.49 3.80 -12.56
CA VAL A 51 0.96 3.99 -12.56
C VAL A 51 1.43 4.59 -11.24
N LYS A 52 0.64 5.51 -10.67
CA LYS A 52 0.92 6.20 -9.40
C LYS A 52 1.00 5.22 -8.23
N ILE A 53 0.10 4.23 -8.18
CA ILE A 53 0.08 3.19 -7.12
C ILE A 53 1.39 2.38 -7.09
N ARG A 54 2.07 2.22 -8.23
CA ARG A 54 3.28 1.38 -8.34
C ARG A 54 4.59 2.14 -8.06
N LYS A 55 4.54 3.42 -7.65
CA LYS A 55 5.71 4.30 -7.53
C LYS A 55 6.66 4.15 -8.73
N ILE A 56 6.17 4.47 -9.94
CA ILE A 56 6.89 4.24 -11.20
C ILE A 56 8.31 4.81 -11.24
N GLY A 57 8.61 5.89 -10.50
CA GLY A 57 9.97 6.41 -10.39
C GLY A 57 10.96 5.40 -9.80
N LEU A 58 10.56 4.67 -8.77
CA LEU A 58 11.38 3.62 -8.16
C LEU A 58 11.51 2.41 -9.09
N ALA A 59 10.42 2.04 -9.77
CA ALA A 59 10.40 0.98 -10.76
C ALA A 59 11.34 1.28 -11.94
N LEU A 60 11.25 2.48 -12.53
CA LEU A 60 12.09 2.93 -13.64
C LEU A 60 13.56 3.01 -13.25
N LEU A 61 13.87 3.46 -12.02
CA LEU A 61 15.23 3.46 -11.49
C LEU A 61 15.78 2.03 -11.37
N ALA A 62 14.99 1.11 -10.81
CA ALA A 62 15.36 -0.30 -10.65
C ALA A 62 15.73 -0.93 -12.00
N ILE A 63 14.81 -0.82 -12.98
CA ILE A 63 15.01 -1.41 -14.30
C ILE A 63 16.07 -0.67 -15.12
N LEU A 64 16.32 0.63 -14.89
CA LEU A 64 17.39 1.35 -15.57
C LEU A 64 18.77 0.85 -15.13
N ILE A 65 18.95 0.62 -13.83
CA ILE A 65 20.19 0.03 -13.30
C ILE A 65 20.38 -1.40 -13.83
N LEU A 66 19.29 -2.17 -13.88
CA LEU A 66 19.28 -3.52 -14.42
C LEU A 66 19.56 -3.55 -15.93
N HIS A 67 19.03 -2.58 -16.67
CA HIS A 67 19.21 -2.44 -18.11
C HIS A 67 20.66 -2.09 -18.45
N VAL A 68 21.30 -1.22 -17.67
CA VAL A 68 22.74 -0.96 -17.81
C VAL A 68 23.55 -2.24 -17.58
N TYR A 69 23.19 -3.03 -16.58
CA TYR A 69 23.83 -4.33 -16.34
C TYR A 69 23.61 -5.32 -17.50
N LEU A 70 22.39 -5.41 -18.03
CA LEU A 70 22.06 -6.25 -19.18
C LEU A 70 22.79 -5.81 -20.46
N PHE A 71 22.85 -4.51 -20.73
CA PHE A 71 23.61 -3.96 -21.86
C PHE A 71 25.09 -4.33 -21.76
N MET A 72 25.67 -4.23 -20.56
CA MET A 72 27.06 -4.63 -20.32
C MET A 72 27.27 -6.13 -20.57
N ILE A 73 26.33 -7.00 -20.17
CA ILE A 73 26.40 -8.44 -20.45
C ILE A 73 26.49 -8.71 -21.97
N PHE A 74 25.68 -8.04 -22.79
CA PHE A 74 25.76 -8.16 -24.25
C PHE A 74 27.09 -7.66 -24.83
N MET A 75 27.75 -6.71 -24.17
CA MET A 75 29.03 -6.13 -24.59
C MET A 75 30.26 -6.94 -24.15
N VAL A 76 30.12 -7.91 -23.23
CA VAL A 76 31.26 -8.72 -22.74
C VAL A 76 32.00 -9.41 -23.89
N TYR A 77 31.26 -10.04 -24.81
CA TYR A 77 31.87 -10.76 -25.93
C TYR A 77 32.52 -9.83 -26.97
N PRO A 78 31.84 -8.78 -27.48
CA PRO A 78 32.44 -7.84 -28.42
C PRO A 78 33.69 -7.13 -27.89
N ILE A 79 33.68 -6.71 -26.62
CA ILE A 79 34.81 -5.98 -25.99
C ILE A 79 36.01 -6.90 -25.72
N ASN A 80 35.80 -8.21 -25.72
CA ASN A 80 36.87 -9.22 -25.68
C ASN A 80 37.87 -9.02 -24.53
N GLY A 81 37.36 -8.70 -23.34
CA GLY A 81 38.20 -8.51 -22.15
C GLY A 81 38.92 -7.17 -22.05
N ARG A 82 38.77 -6.21 -22.98
CA ARG A 82 39.36 -4.85 -22.76
C ARG A 82 38.71 -4.07 -21.60
N PHE A 83 37.74 -4.65 -20.92
CA PHE A 83 37.05 -4.07 -19.78
C PHE A 83 37.93 -4.16 -18.51
N PRO A 84 38.13 -3.06 -17.75
CA PRO A 84 38.97 -3.10 -16.56
C PRO A 84 38.38 -4.03 -15.49
N CYS A 85 39.19 -4.95 -14.95
CA CYS A 85 38.74 -5.95 -13.96
C CYS A 85 38.09 -5.31 -12.71
N GLY A 86 38.57 -4.14 -12.29
CA GLY A 86 37.96 -3.41 -11.17
C GLY A 86 36.56 -2.89 -11.49
N VAL A 87 36.34 -2.42 -12.72
CA VAL A 87 35.02 -1.94 -13.15
C VAL A 87 34.05 -3.12 -13.28
N GLU A 88 34.50 -4.26 -13.80
CA GLU A 88 33.72 -5.50 -13.85
C GLU A 88 33.25 -5.92 -12.45
N PHE A 89 34.17 -5.91 -11.48
CA PHE A 89 33.87 -6.24 -10.08
C PHE A 89 32.76 -5.34 -9.51
N PHE A 90 32.87 -4.02 -9.65
CA PHE A 90 31.86 -3.11 -9.09
C PHE A 90 30.52 -3.22 -9.82
N ILE A 91 30.52 -3.43 -11.14
CA ILE A 91 29.28 -3.63 -11.90
C ILE A 91 28.57 -4.90 -11.41
N MET A 92 29.28 -6.02 -11.32
CA MET A 92 28.70 -7.30 -10.90
C MET A 92 28.23 -7.28 -9.43
N SER A 93 29.00 -6.66 -8.54
CA SER A 93 28.73 -6.64 -7.09
C SER A 93 27.72 -5.58 -6.64
N THR A 94 27.49 -4.54 -7.46
CA THR A 94 26.69 -3.37 -7.08
C THR A 94 25.43 -3.23 -7.92
N TYR A 95 25.51 -3.32 -9.26
CA TYR A 95 24.36 -3.00 -10.12
C TYR A 95 23.27 -4.06 -10.02
N LEU A 96 23.64 -5.34 -10.08
CA LEU A 96 22.68 -6.43 -9.99
C LEU A 96 21.96 -6.47 -8.63
N PRO A 97 22.64 -6.41 -7.46
CA PRO A 97 21.95 -6.40 -6.17
C PRO A 97 21.09 -5.15 -5.94
N ILE A 98 21.55 -3.97 -6.38
CA ILE A 98 20.76 -2.74 -6.28
C ILE A 98 19.51 -2.83 -7.16
N GLY A 99 19.64 -3.28 -8.41
CA GLY A 99 18.51 -3.45 -9.32
C GLY A 99 17.46 -4.42 -8.76
N ILE A 100 17.89 -5.59 -8.26
CA ILE A 100 17.00 -6.58 -7.64
C ILE A 100 16.37 -6.05 -6.34
N GLY A 101 17.12 -5.36 -5.50
CA GLY A 101 16.61 -4.77 -4.25
C GLY A 101 15.56 -3.69 -4.49
N LEU A 102 15.76 -2.83 -5.49
CA LEU A 102 14.76 -1.83 -5.87
C LEU A 102 13.53 -2.48 -6.52
N PHE A 103 13.71 -3.54 -7.31
CA PHE A 103 12.60 -4.30 -7.89
C PHE A 103 11.77 -5.01 -6.81
N SER A 104 12.40 -5.57 -5.78
CA SER A 104 11.67 -6.18 -4.66
C SER A 104 10.88 -5.13 -3.87
N ALA A 105 11.43 -3.92 -3.68
CA ALA A 105 10.72 -2.80 -3.07
C ALA A 105 9.48 -2.36 -3.84
N GLN A 106 9.59 -2.29 -5.17
CA GLN A 106 8.44 -2.00 -6.02
C GLN A 106 7.33 -3.07 -5.86
N ASN A 107 7.70 -4.35 -5.82
CA ASN A 107 6.71 -5.43 -5.73
C ASN A 107 6.05 -5.52 -4.35
N GLN A 108 6.78 -5.21 -3.27
CA GLN A 108 6.20 -5.11 -1.92
C GLN A 108 5.18 -3.99 -1.81
N GLN A 109 5.33 -2.93 -2.61
CA GLN A 109 4.44 -1.79 -2.54
C GLN A 109 2.98 -2.13 -2.86
N LEU A 110 2.74 -2.91 -3.91
CA LEU A 110 1.39 -3.34 -4.28
C LEU A 110 0.77 -4.25 -3.21
N LEU A 111 1.57 -5.11 -2.59
CA LEU A 111 1.12 -5.99 -1.52
C LEU A 111 0.74 -5.20 -0.26
N LEU A 112 1.48 -4.15 0.07
CA LEU A 112 1.14 -3.28 1.20
C LEU A 112 -0.19 -2.58 0.95
N VAL A 113 -0.39 -1.96 -0.21
CA VAL A 113 -1.67 -1.32 -0.56
C VAL A 113 -2.82 -2.32 -0.51
N SER A 114 -2.64 -3.52 -1.06
CA SER A 114 -3.67 -4.57 -1.01
C SER A 114 -3.97 -5.02 0.43
N ARG A 115 -2.95 -5.16 1.28
CA ARG A 115 -3.15 -5.52 2.69
C ARG A 115 -3.91 -4.45 3.46
N GLU A 116 -3.57 -3.18 3.26
CA GLU A 116 -4.24 -2.10 3.96
C GLU A 116 -5.70 -1.95 3.46
N GLN A 117 -5.96 -2.14 2.17
CA GLN A 117 -7.34 -2.17 1.63
C GLN A 117 -8.15 -3.36 2.17
N ASN A 118 -7.53 -4.53 2.37
CA ASN A 118 -8.15 -5.66 3.06
C ASN A 118 -8.39 -5.38 4.56
N GLN A 119 -7.50 -4.62 5.21
CA GLN A 119 -7.70 -4.19 6.59
C GLN A 119 -8.88 -3.24 6.72
N LEU A 120 -9.11 -2.35 5.74
CA LEU A 120 -10.29 -1.49 5.73
C LEU A 120 -11.59 -2.29 5.74
N ILE A 121 -11.69 -3.32 4.90
CA ILE A 121 -12.84 -4.24 4.88
C ILE A 121 -13.03 -4.89 6.26
N ARG A 122 -11.96 -5.45 6.83
CA ARG A 122 -12.03 -6.13 8.14
C ARG A 122 -12.31 -5.16 9.30
N SER A 123 -11.87 -3.91 9.20
CA SER A 123 -12.09 -2.89 10.22
C SER A 123 -13.53 -2.37 10.23
N GLU A 124 -14.22 -2.43 9.08
CA GLU A 124 -15.64 -2.12 9.01
C GLU A 124 -16.49 -3.11 9.83
N GLU A 125 -16.14 -4.39 9.79
CA GLU A 125 -16.75 -5.44 10.63
C GLU A 125 -16.45 -5.24 12.12
N ALA A 126 -15.36 -4.53 12.44
CA ALA A 126 -14.81 -4.37 13.78
C ALA A 126 -14.79 -2.92 14.25
N PHE A 127 -15.80 -2.11 13.92
CA PHE A 127 -15.92 -0.71 14.36
C PHE A 127 -16.09 -0.59 15.88
N LYS A 128 -14.99 -0.82 16.60
CA LYS A 128 -14.69 -0.26 17.89
C LYS A 128 -13.68 0.86 17.62
N PRO A 129 -13.86 2.06 18.19
CA PRO A 129 -12.82 3.08 18.12
C PRO A 129 -11.55 2.49 18.73
N MET A 130 -10.57 2.20 17.87
CA MET A 130 -9.24 1.80 18.31
C MET A 130 -8.53 3.05 18.79
N TYR A 131 -8.76 3.41 20.05
CA TYR A 131 -7.75 4.15 20.80
C TYR A 131 -6.52 3.23 20.86
N PRO A 132 -5.33 3.68 20.41
CA PRO A 132 -4.11 2.93 20.66
C PRO A 132 -3.84 2.99 22.17
N TYR A 133 -4.41 2.04 22.91
CA TYR A 133 -4.07 1.78 24.30
C TYR A 133 -3.09 0.61 24.32
N ASP A 134 -1.80 0.91 24.46
CA ASP A 134 -0.81 -0.09 24.84
C ASP A 134 -0.68 -0.06 26.37
N ARG A 135 -0.91 -1.22 27.00
CA ARG A 135 -1.11 -1.40 28.44
C ARG A 135 0.19 -1.58 29.22
N ASN A 136 1.36 -1.52 28.59
CA ASN A 136 2.61 -1.84 29.26
C ASN A 136 3.59 -0.66 29.26
N GLY A 137 3.41 0.21 30.25
CA GLY A 137 4.33 1.32 30.57
C GLY A 137 5.64 0.83 31.18
N LEU A 138 6.50 0.18 30.39
CA LEU A 138 7.91 -0.03 30.74
C LEU A 138 8.80 0.97 30.00
N ILE A 139 9.56 1.74 30.79
CA ILE A 139 10.46 2.81 30.36
C ILE A 139 11.77 2.20 29.82
N CYS A 140 12.12 2.47 28.56
CA CYS A 140 13.44 2.18 27.99
C CYS A 140 14.33 3.44 28.02
N PRO A 141 15.51 3.44 28.67
CA PRO A 141 16.30 4.64 28.96
C PRO A 141 17.17 5.17 27.80
N ARG A 142 16.68 5.17 26.55
CA ARG A 142 17.43 5.74 25.39
C ARG A 142 16.52 6.62 24.54
N TYR A 143 16.38 7.88 24.93
CA TYR A 143 15.50 8.90 24.33
C TYR A 143 15.62 9.04 22.80
N TRP A 144 16.82 8.91 22.22
CA TRP A 144 17.02 8.93 20.77
C TRP A 144 16.55 7.64 20.07
N LEU A 145 16.79 6.46 20.69
CA LEU A 145 16.29 5.19 20.18
C LEU A 145 14.76 5.09 20.30
N TRP A 146 14.17 5.66 21.37
CA TRP A 146 12.72 5.75 21.52
C TRP A 146 12.10 6.72 20.50
N LYS A 147 12.69 7.91 20.27
CA LYS A 147 12.26 8.82 19.19
C LYS A 147 12.38 8.17 17.82
N PHE A 148 13.48 7.47 17.55
CA PHE A 148 13.64 6.70 16.32
C PHE A 148 12.60 5.57 16.24
N GLN A 149 12.30 4.87 17.34
CA GLN A 149 11.35 3.76 17.37
C GLN A 149 9.89 4.21 17.24
N VAL A 150 9.54 5.38 17.76
CA VAL A 150 8.22 6.02 17.60
C VAL A 150 8.07 6.61 16.20
N TRP A 151 9.09 7.32 15.69
CA TRP A 151 9.15 7.77 14.29
C TRP A 151 9.08 6.58 13.33
N TRP A 152 9.82 5.50 13.62
CA TRP A 152 9.78 4.25 12.89
C TRP A 152 8.38 3.68 12.95
N ARG A 153 7.78 3.46 14.14
CA ARG A 153 6.40 2.94 14.26
C ARG A 153 5.37 3.79 13.50
N SER A 154 5.47 5.11 13.57
CA SER A 154 4.58 6.09 12.92
C SER A 154 4.81 6.24 11.41
N SER A 155 5.96 5.83 10.89
CA SER A 155 6.24 5.88 9.46
C SER A 155 5.47 4.77 8.75
N SER A 156 4.85 5.09 7.61
CA SER A 156 4.11 4.11 6.79
C SER A 156 4.96 2.86 6.56
N SER A 157 4.35 1.68 6.59
CA SER A 157 5.05 0.38 6.45
C SER A 157 5.94 0.33 5.20
N GLN A 158 5.57 1.12 4.20
CA GLN A 158 6.32 1.38 2.98
C GLN A 158 7.69 2.05 3.19
N ASN A 159 7.74 3.16 3.93
CA ASN A 159 8.99 3.90 4.16
C ASN A 159 10.01 3.06 4.96
N LYS A 160 9.52 2.15 5.82
CA LYS A 160 10.35 1.18 6.56
C LYS A 160 11.06 0.21 5.62
N TYR A 161 10.34 -0.34 4.64
CA TYR A 161 10.91 -1.26 3.67
C TYR A 161 11.90 -0.57 2.73
N GLU A 162 11.55 0.62 2.23
CA GLU A 162 12.45 1.43 1.39
C GLU A 162 13.75 1.77 2.14
N CYS A 163 13.65 2.11 3.43
CA CYS A 163 14.81 2.33 4.29
C CYS A 163 15.62 1.05 4.51
N PHE A 164 14.97 -0.09 4.75
CA PHE A 164 15.66 -1.38 4.92
C PHE A 164 16.42 -1.80 3.66
N VAL A 165 15.81 -1.64 2.48
CA VAL A 165 16.48 -1.88 1.20
C VAL A 165 17.66 -0.93 1.01
N PHE A 166 17.50 0.36 1.33
CA PHE A 166 18.60 1.32 1.25
C PHE A 166 19.77 0.97 2.19
N ILE A 167 19.49 0.59 3.42
CA ILE A 167 20.50 0.13 4.39
C ILE A 167 21.19 -1.14 3.86
N GLY A 168 20.41 -2.11 3.34
CA GLY A 168 20.95 -3.32 2.73
C GLY A 168 21.88 -3.03 1.55
N MET A 169 21.51 -2.08 0.68
CA MET A 169 22.34 -1.63 -0.44
C MET A 169 23.63 -0.93 0.03
N LEU A 170 23.55 -0.12 1.08
CA LEU A 170 24.73 0.53 1.67
C LEU A 170 25.69 -0.51 2.26
N VAL A 171 25.17 -1.48 3.02
CA VAL A 171 25.96 -2.58 3.58
C VAL A 171 26.61 -3.39 2.45
N GLN A 172 25.85 -3.74 1.40
CA GLN A 172 26.37 -4.46 0.24
C GLN A 172 27.52 -3.70 -0.44
N PHE A 173 27.39 -2.38 -0.60
CA PHE A 173 28.45 -1.54 -1.17
C PHE A 173 29.70 -1.51 -0.28
N VAL A 174 29.53 -1.32 1.04
CA VAL A 174 30.63 -1.32 2.01
C VAL A 174 31.36 -2.66 2.01
N VAL A 175 30.63 -3.78 2.03
CA VAL A 175 31.20 -5.14 1.95
C VAL A 175 31.98 -5.31 0.64
N SER A 176 31.43 -4.84 -0.49
CA SER A 176 32.11 -4.92 -1.79
C SER A 176 33.42 -4.10 -1.80
N VAL A 177 33.42 -2.91 -1.21
CA VAL A 177 34.64 -2.08 -1.05
C VAL A 177 35.66 -2.79 -0.15
N ILE A 178 35.24 -3.37 0.98
CA ILE A 178 36.14 -4.12 1.87
C ILE A 178 36.77 -5.30 1.14
N ILE A 179 35.99 -6.08 0.37
CA ILE A 179 36.49 -7.20 -0.43
C ILE A 179 37.48 -6.71 -1.49
N TYR A 180 37.19 -5.59 -2.15
CA TYR A 180 38.09 -5.00 -3.14
C TYR A 180 39.43 -4.55 -2.52
N CYS A 181 39.37 -3.83 -1.39
CA CYS A 181 40.57 -3.37 -0.70
C CYS A 181 41.38 -4.53 -0.10
N SER A 182 40.74 -5.57 0.44
CA SER A 182 41.44 -6.74 0.97
C SER A 182 42.16 -7.52 -0.13
N SER A 183 41.54 -7.69 -1.29
CA SER A 183 42.16 -8.34 -2.45
C SER A 183 43.32 -7.52 -3.03
N LEU A 184 43.25 -6.19 -3.01
CA LEU A 184 44.39 -5.31 -3.32
C LEU A 184 45.54 -5.44 -2.31
N CYS A 185 45.22 -5.53 -1.01
CA CYS A 185 46.19 -5.67 0.07
C CYS A 185 46.94 -7.02 0.00
N VAL A 186 46.24 -8.11 -0.30
CA VAL A 186 46.84 -9.45 -0.47
C VAL A 186 47.81 -9.49 -1.66
N VAL A 187 47.45 -8.86 -2.79
CA VAL A 187 48.34 -8.78 -3.96
C VAL A 187 49.60 -7.96 -3.68
N ALA A 188 49.48 -6.90 -2.88
CA ALA A 188 50.63 -6.09 -2.45
C ALA A 188 51.57 -6.85 -1.48
N ALA A 189 51.09 -7.91 -0.82
CA ALA A 189 51.82 -8.64 0.22
C ALA A 189 52.62 -9.87 -0.27
N GLY A 190 52.47 -10.34 -1.52
CA GLY A 190 53.38 -11.31 -2.13
C GLY A 190 52.76 -12.30 -3.13
N ASN A 191 53.33 -12.32 -4.34
CA ASN A 191 53.32 -13.40 -5.36
C ASN A 191 51.98 -14.13 -5.65
N GLY A 192 50.94 -13.42 -6.05
CA GLY A 192 49.76 -14.03 -6.66
C GLY A 192 48.99 -13.05 -7.55
N ARG A 193 48.52 -13.52 -8.72
CA ARG A 193 47.60 -12.75 -9.58
C ARG A 193 46.28 -12.54 -8.83
N PRO A 194 45.66 -11.34 -8.85
CA PRO A 194 44.36 -11.12 -8.24
C PRO A 194 43.32 -12.01 -8.90
N GLN A 195 42.90 -13.06 -8.20
CA GLN A 195 41.62 -13.72 -8.47
C GLN A 195 40.67 -13.22 -7.39
N SER A 196 40.02 -12.10 -7.68
CA SER A 196 38.87 -11.68 -6.91
C SER A 196 37.87 -12.83 -6.94
N ILE A 197 37.49 -13.37 -5.78
CA ILE A 197 36.39 -14.32 -5.64
C ILE A 197 35.16 -13.55 -5.15
N PRO A 198 34.32 -12.98 -6.03
CA PRO A 198 33.01 -12.54 -5.60
C PRO A 198 32.01 -12.97 -6.67
N GLY A 199 31.74 -14.25 -6.71
CA GLY A 199 30.62 -14.78 -7.45
C GLY A 199 29.73 -15.49 -6.46
N THR A 200 28.45 -15.16 -6.49
CA THR A 200 27.39 -15.93 -5.85
C THR A 200 27.63 -17.44 -6.05
N PRO A 201 27.14 -18.31 -5.14
CA PRO A 201 27.33 -19.77 -5.25
C PRO A 201 26.93 -20.33 -6.63
N MET A 202 26.03 -19.65 -7.35
CA MET A 202 25.61 -20.00 -8.71
C MET A 202 26.65 -19.63 -9.81
N TRP A 203 27.34 -18.49 -9.72
CA TRP A 203 28.40 -18.12 -10.66
C TRP A 203 29.62 -19.03 -10.49
N LEU A 204 29.99 -19.34 -9.25
CA LEU A 204 31.04 -20.31 -8.95
C LEU A 204 30.66 -21.71 -9.44
N ALA A 205 29.42 -22.14 -9.24
CA ALA A 205 28.95 -23.41 -9.81
C ALA A 205 29.02 -23.41 -11.35
N ALA A 206 28.67 -22.30 -12.02
CA ALA A 206 28.74 -22.21 -13.48
C ALA A 206 30.17 -22.27 -14.05
N VAL A 207 31.14 -21.70 -13.33
CA VAL A 207 32.55 -21.68 -13.75
C VAL A 207 33.28 -22.98 -13.38
N TYR A 208 32.96 -23.58 -12.23
CA TYR A 208 33.71 -24.72 -11.68
C TYR A 208 32.98 -26.07 -11.77
N SER A 209 31.70 -26.12 -12.14
CA SER A 209 30.96 -27.39 -12.31
C SER A 209 31.14 -27.97 -13.70
N ASN A 210 31.68 -29.19 -13.76
CA ASN A 210 31.81 -29.95 -15.00
C ASN A 210 30.45 -30.29 -15.64
N SER A 211 29.37 -30.33 -14.85
CA SER A 211 28.02 -30.64 -15.36
C SER A 211 27.45 -29.54 -16.25
N LEU A 212 27.96 -28.30 -16.15
CA LEU A 212 27.46 -27.15 -16.89
C LEU A 212 28.26 -26.84 -18.16
N ASN A 213 29.35 -27.58 -18.42
CA ASN A 213 30.19 -27.40 -19.60
C ASN A 213 29.42 -27.54 -20.93
N SER A 214 28.44 -28.44 -21.01
CA SER A 214 27.60 -28.62 -22.20
C SER A 214 26.73 -27.38 -22.53
N ILE A 215 26.33 -26.63 -21.51
CA ILE A 215 25.54 -25.40 -21.66
C ILE A 215 26.47 -24.21 -21.91
N ASN A 216 27.64 -24.19 -21.24
CA ASN A 216 28.66 -23.16 -21.42
C ASN A 216 29.24 -23.12 -22.85
N THR A 217 29.06 -24.18 -23.65
CA THR A 217 29.35 -24.16 -25.10
C THR A 217 28.46 -23.22 -25.92
N TRP A 218 27.28 -22.86 -25.40
CA TRP A 218 26.29 -22.03 -26.10
C TRP A 218 26.07 -20.68 -25.41
N PHE A 219 26.16 -20.65 -24.08
CA PHE A 219 25.99 -19.45 -23.27
C PHE A 219 27.21 -19.22 -22.39
N VAL A 220 27.85 -18.05 -22.51
CA VAL A 220 28.86 -17.62 -21.54
C VAL A 220 28.22 -17.62 -20.14
N PRO A 221 28.91 -18.05 -19.07
CA PRO A 221 28.36 -18.08 -17.72
C PRO A 221 27.65 -16.79 -17.27
N ALA A 222 28.13 -15.62 -17.72
CA ALA A 222 27.47 -14.33 -17.44
C ALA A 222 26.11 -14.15 -18.14
N MET A 223 25.90 -14.78 -19.31
CA MET A 223 24.65 -14.72 -20.09
C MET A 223 23.49 -15.50 -19.45
N TRP A 224 23.75 -16.32 -18.44
CA TRP A 224 22.71 -17.11 -17.75
C TRP A 224 21.63 -16.23 -17.09
N PHE A 225 21.98 -15.02 -16.69
CA PHE A 225 21.03 -14.08 -16.10
C PHE A 225 20.13 -13.41 -17.14
N VAL A 226 20.54 -13.36 -18.41
CA VAL A 226 19.85 -12.60 -19.48
C VAL A 226 18.37 -12.94 -19.59
N PRO A 227 17.92 -14.21 -19.64
CA PRO A 227 16.49 -14.52 -19.75
C PRO A 227 15.68 -13.96 -18.57
N GLY A 228 16.21 -14.08 -17.34
CA GLY A 228 15.55 -13.56 -16.15
C GLY A 228 15.48 -12.03 -16.12
N LEU A 229 16.57 -11.35 -16.49
CA LEU A 229 16.62 -9.89 -16.58
C LEU A 229 15.66 -9.35 -17.64
N VAL A 230 15.68 -9.93 -18.84
CA VAL A 230 14.79 -9.55 -19.94
C VAL A 230 13.33 -9.75 -19.53
N VAL A 231 12.98 -10.88 -18.93
CA VAL A 231 11.60 -11.13 -18.47
C VAL A 231 11.19 -10.12 -17.39
N MET A 232 12.06 -9.84 -16.42
CA MET A 232 11.75 -8.86 -15.37
C MET A 232 11.56 -7.45 -15.95
N GLU A 233 12.42 -6.99 -16.86
CA GLU A 233 12.29 -5.69 -17.52
C GLU A 233 11.00 -5.62 -18.36
N LEU A 234 10.73 -6.64 -19.16
CA LEU A 234 9.53 -6.70 -20.00
C LEU A 234 8.24 -6.71 -19.17
N VAL A 235 8.17 -7.53 -18.12
CA VAL A 235 7.00 -7.57 -17.22
C VAL A 235 6.79 -6.21 -16.54
N THR A 236 7.87 -5.58 -16.07
CA THR A 236 7.79 -4.28 -15.40
C THR A 236 7.30 -3.17 -16.30
N LEU A 237 7.66 -3.21 -17.59
CA LEU A 237 7.27 -2.21 -18.58
C LEU A 237 5.89 -2.49 -19.19
N ILE A 238 5.64 -3.73 -19.62
CA ILE A 238 4.45 -4.08 -20.41
C ILE A 238 3.18 -4.11 -19.56
N PHE A 239 3.22 -4.65 -18.33
CA PHE A 239 2.01 -4.77 -17.50
C PHE A 239 1.34 -3.42 -17.23
N PRO A 240 2.06 -2.36 -16.79
CA PRO A 240 1.48 -1.05 -16.63
C PRO A 240 0.95 -0.46 -17.95
N ILE A 241 1.63 -0.67 -19.09
CA ILE A 241 1.18 -0.18 -20.40
C ILE A 241 -0.17 -0.81 -20.78
N ILE A 242 -0.31 -2.13 -20.64
CA ILE A 242 -1.56 -2.85 -20.89
C ILE A 242 -2.65 -2.34 -19.94
N ALA A 243 -2.33 -2.17 -18.66
CA ALA A 243 -3.28 -1.74 -17.65
C ALA A 243 -3.79 -0.31 -17.90
N ILE A 244 -2.92 0.63 -18.32
CA ILE A 244 -3.33 1.98 -18.76
C ILE A 244 -4.26 1.89 -19.96
N SER A 245 -3.90 1.08 -20.96
CA SER A 245 -4.66 0.97 -22.20
C SER A 245 -6.07 0.42 -21.95
N LYS A 246 -6.17 -0.59 -21.06
CA LYS A 246 -7.45 -1.15 -20.62
C LYS A 246 -8.26 -0.13 -19.82
N HIS A 247 -7.63 0.56 -18.87
CA HIS A 247 -8.29 1.58 -18.05
C HIS A 247 -8.81 2.75 -18.88
N ASP A 248 -8.01 3.27 -19.82
CA ASP A 248 -8.39 4.37 -20.71
C ASP A 248 -9.53 3.96 -21.63
N LYS A 249 -9.50 2.74 -22.19
CA LYS A 249 -10.58 2.23 -23.04
C LYS A 249 -11.90 2.16 -22.27
N THR A 250 -11.91 1.51 -21.11
CA THR A 250 -13.12 1.39 -20.29
C THR A 250 -13.61 2.76 -19.81
N SER A 251 -12.71 3.67 -19.42
CA SER A 251 -13.08 5.02 -19.01
C SER A 251 -13.73 5.83 -20.14
N ARG A 252 -13.26 5.68 -21.38
CA ARG A 252 -13.85 6.33 -22.55
C ARG A 252 -15.23 5.79 -22.86
N GLU A 253 -15.40 4.46 -22.82
CA GLU A 253 -16.70 3.81 -23.03
C GLU A 253 -17.73 4.30 -22.01
N VAL A 254 -17.35 4.38 -20.72
CA VAL A 254 -18.22 4.89 -19.65
C VAL A 254 -18.57 6.38 -19.86
N LYS A 255 -17.58 7.22 -20.21
CA LYS A 255 -17.81 8.65 -20.47
C LYS A 255 -18.73 8.90 -21.67
N GLN A 256 -18.58 8.10 -22.73
CA GLN A 256 -19.46 8.19 -23.90
C GLN A 256 -20.88 7.77 -23.54
N ALA A 257 -21.03 6.64 -22.85
CA ALA A 257 -22.34 6.20 -22.39
C ALA A 257 -23.01 7.23 -21.46
N LEU A 258 -22.22 7.94 -20.64
CA LEU A 258 -22.73 9.00 -19.75
C LEU A 258 -23.23 10.20 -20.55
N ALA A 259 -22.47 10.63 -21.56
CA ALA A 259 -22.89 11.71 -22.46
C ALA A 259 -24.19 11.35 -23.20
N ASP A 260 -24.31 10.12 -23.68
CA ASP A 260 -25.54 9.63 -24.35
C ASP A 260 -26.73 9.59 -23.38
N PHE A 261 -26.52 9.17 -22.14
CA PHE A 261 -27.55 9.16 -21.09
C PHE A 261 -28.01 10.58 -20.73
N ASP A 262 -27.07 11.51 -20.55
CA ASP A 262 -27.38 12.91 -20.25
C ASP A 262 -28.14 13.59 -21.39
N ILE A 263 -27.75 13.34 -22.66
CA ILE A 263 -28.47 13.86 -23.84
C ILE A 263 -29.90 13.32 -23.86
N LYS A 264 -30.09 12.02 -23.62
CA LYS A 264 -31.42 11.39 -23.63
C LYS A 264 -32.33 11.92 -22.51
N ASN A 265 -31.78 12.19 -21.33
CA ASN A 265 -32.54 12.78 -20.23
C ASN A 265 -32.87 14.26 -20.45
N LYS A 266 -32.01 15.00 -21.16
CA LYS A 266 -32.20 16.43 -21.43
C LYS A 266 -33.21 16.71 -22.56
N TYR A 267 -33.36 15.80 -23.52
CA TYR A 267 -34.28 15.93 -24.66
C TYR A 267 -35.13 14.66 -24.84
N PRO A 268 -36.17 14.45 -24.01
CA PRO A 268 -36.99 13.24 -24.08
C PRO A 268 -37.85 13.11 -25.34
N GLU A 269 -38.06 14.18 -26.13
CA GLU A 269 -39.11 14.24 -27.18
C GLU A 269 -38.64 14.46 -28.64
N THR A 270 -37.43 14.06 -29.04
CA THR A 270 -37.01 14.15 -30.45
C THR A 270 -36.34 12.89 -31.03
N SER A 271 -36.76 11.70 -30.60
CA SER A 271 -36.35 10.46 -31.28
C SER A 271 -37.56 9.59 -31.60
N SER A 272 -38.41 10.09 -32.48
CA SER A 272 -39.21 9.24 -33.37
C SER A 272 -38.36 8.91 -34.61
N MET A 273 -38.28 7.61 -34.90
CA MET A 273 -37.78 7.04 -36.15
C MET A 273 -36.28 7.22 -36.48
N SER A 274 -35.43 6.43 -35.80
CA SER A 274 -34.21 5.94 -36.44
C SER A 274 -34.09 4.43 -36.21
N THR A 275 -34.07 3.72 -37.34
CA THR A 275 -33.85 2.28 -37.52
C THR A 275 -32.92 1.64 -36.47
N PRO A 276 -33.21 0.41 -36.01
CA PRO A 276 -32.38 -0.25 -35.01
C PRO A 276 -31.03 -0.61 -35.62
N SER A 277 -30.04 0.28 -35.49
CA SER A 277 -28.66 -0.06 -35.79
C SER A 277 -28.25 -1.17 -34.82
N THR A 278 -27.96 -2.34 -35.38
CA THR A 278 -27.46 -3.56 -34.74
C THR A 278 -26.15 -3.38 -33.96
N VAL A 279 -25.63 -2.16 -33.88
CA VAL A 279 -24.41 -1.75 -33.16
C VAL A 279 -24.71 -1.39 -31.69
N SER A 280 -25.96 -1.04 -31.33
CA SER A 280 -26.29 -0.60 -29.96
C SER A 280 -26.50 -1.73 -28.93
N LYS A 281 -26.39 -3.02 -29.32
CA LYS A 281 -26.54 -4.14 -28.37
C LYS A 281 -25.30 -4.41 -27.51
N ARG A 282 -24.18 -3.72 -27.76
CA ARG A 282 -22.92 -3.95 -27.05
C ARG A 282 -22.55 -2.86 -26.04
N SER A 283 -23.12 -1.67 -26.12
CA SER A 283 -23.00 -0.66 -25.07
C SER A 283 -24.05 -0.97 -24.00
N GLY A 284 -23.60 -1.62 -22.93
CA GLY A 284 -24.46 -1.99 -21.81
C GLY A 284 -25.16 -0.76 -21.26
N ARG A 285 -26.48 -0.86 -21.08
CA ARG A 285 -27.30 0.15 -20.42
C ARG A 285 -26.60 0.55 -19.12
N MET A 286 -26.17 1.81 -18.99
CA MET A 286 -25.56 2.29 -17.76
C MET A 286 -26.52 2.07 -16.61
N HIS A 287 -25.99 1.58 -15.49
CA HIS A 287 -26.79 1.37 -14.30
C HIS A 287 -27.10 2.74 -13.68
N THR A 288 -28.34 2.98 -13.27
CA THR A 288 -28.77 4.29 -12.79
C THR A 288 -28.21 4.56 -11.39
N MET A 289 -28.23 5.82 -10.95
CA MET A 289 -27.75 6.20 -9.62
C MET A 289 -28.59 5.51 -8.52
N GLU A 290 -29.89 5.29 -8.75
CA GLU A 290 -30.76 4.59 -7.79
C GLU A 290 -30.32 3.13 -7.57
N SER A 291 -29.81 2.47 -8.62
CA SER A 291 -29.32 1.10 -8.47
C SER A 291 -28.06 1.02 -7.63
N LEU A 292 -27.23 2.08 -7.60
CA LEU A 292 -26.10 2.16 -6.68
C LEU A 292 -26.61 2.31 -5.25
N ASP A 293 -27.60 3.15 -4.99
CA ASP A 293 -28.14 3.31 -3.63
C ASP A 293 -28.75 2.02 -3.09
N GLU A 294 -29.48 1.30 -3.95
CA GLU A 294 -30.02 -0.02 -3.62
C GLU A 294 -28.90 -1.01 -3.30
N CYS A 295 -27.82 -1.00 -4.10
CA CYS A 295 -26.63 -1.81 -3.86
C CYS A 295 -25.96 -1.44 -2.52
N LEU A 296 -25.79 -0.16 -2.22
CA LEU A 296 -25.19 0.34 -0.98
C LEU A 296 -26.03 -0.05 0.25
N LYS A 297 -27.36 -0.07 0.12
CA LYS A 297 -28.27 -0.37 1.22
C LYS A 297 -28.43 -1.87 1.49
N TYR A 298 -28.45 -2.70 0.44
CA TYR A 298 -28.84 -4.11 0.57
C TYR A 298 -27.74 -5.12 0.21
N SER A 299 -26.75 -4.76 -0.61
CA SER A 299 -25.75 -5.71 -1.12
C SER A 299 -24.48 -5.02 -1.60
N TYR A 300 -23.69 -4.47 -0.67
CA TYR A 300 -22.46 -3.74 -1.01
C TYR A 300 -21.19 -4.58 -0.86
N ASP A 301 -21.23 -5.75 -0.21
CA ASP A 301 -20.04 -6.60 0.03
C ASP A 301 -19.27 -6.93 -1.25
N GLY A 302 -20.00 -7.27 -2.33
CA GLY A 302 -19.39 -7.57 -3.63
C GLY A 302 -18.78 -6.35 -4.29
N LEU A 303 -19.41 -5.18 -4.15
CA LEU A 303 -18.91 -3.90 -4.67
C LEU A 303 -17.68 -3.44 -3.89
N GLN A 304 -17.70 -3.60 -2.56
CA GLN A 304 -16.60 -3.28 -1.66
C GLN A 304 -15.38 -4.17 -1.94
N THR A 305 -15.59 -5.48 -2.03
CA THR A 305 -14.51 -6.44 -2.34
C THR A 305 -13.90 -6.13 -3.71
N TYR A 306 -14.74 -5.82 -4.71
CA TYR A 306 -14.28 -5.39 -6.02
C TYR A 306 -13.39 -4.14 -5.93
N ALA A 307 -13.85 -3.12 -5.23
CA ALA A 307 -13.10 -1.87 -5.10
C ALA A 307 -11.80 -2.05 -4.31
N ALA A 308 -11.76 -2.91 -3.29
CA ALA A 308 -10.54 -3.15 -2.52
C ALA A 308 -9.48 -3.93 -3.29
N VAL A 309 -9.89 -4.96 -4.05
CA VAL A 309 -8.96 -5.88 -4.71
C VAL A 309 -8.56 -5.39 -6.11
N ILE A 310 -9.48 -4.74 -6.83
CA ILE A 310 -9.29 -4.40 -8.24
C ILE A 310 -8.97 -2.92 -8.42
N GLU A 311 -9.72 -2.01 -7.78
CA GLU A 311 -9.58 -0.56 -8.01
C GLU A 311 -8.76 0.18 -6.93
N PHE A 312 -8.51 -0.45 -5.79
CA PHE A 312 -7.88 0.14 -4.60
C PHE A 312 -8.57 1.44 -4.16
N SER A 313 -9.90 1.47 -4.22
CA SER A 313 -10.74 2.64 -3.93
C SER A 313 -11.85 2.31 -2.91
N CYS A 314 -11.58 1.37 -2.01
CA CYS A 314 -12.56 0.87 -1.04
C CYS A 314 -12.99 1.95 -0.05
N GLU A 315 -12.09 2.88 0.30
CA GLU A 315 -12.34 4.00 1.21
C GLU A 315 -13.57 4.82 0.80
N ASN A 316 -13.80 4.98 -0.51
CA ASN A 316 -14.95 5.72 -1.02
C ASN A 316 -16.28 4.99 -0.76
N ILE A 317 -16.31 3.65 -0.88
CA ILE A 317 -17.51 2.85 -0.62
C ILE A 317 -17.78 2.79 0.87
N ILE A 318 -16.75 2.55 1.68
CA ILE A 318 -16.86 2.50 3.15
C ILE A 318 -17.39 3.84 3.67
N PHE A 319 -16.89 4.97 3.15
CA PHE A 319 -17.39 6.29 3.50
C PHE A 319 -18.89 6.43 3.22
N LEU A 320 -19.37 6.03 2.04
CA LEU A 320 -20.80 6.10 1.71
C LEU A 320 -21.65 5.24 2.67
N VAL A 321 -21.20 4.02 2.95
CA VAL A 321 -21.91 3.12 3.88
C VAL A 321 -21.93 3.68 5.31
N GLN A 322 -20.80 4.23 5.79
CA GLN A 322 -20.72 4.82 7.13
C GLN A 322 -21.60 6.06 7.27
N VAL A 323 -21.69 6.90 6.25
CA VAL A 323 -22.59 8.07 6.26
C VAL A 323 -24.05 7.63 6.25
N LEU A 324 -24.41 6.60 5.48
CA LEU A 324 -25.78 6.05 5.50
C LEU A 324 -26.15 5.51 6.90
N ARG A 325 -25.27 4.71 7.51
CA ARG A 325 -25.47 4.20 8.88
C ARG A 325 -25.52 5.32 9.92
N PHE A 326 -24.70 6.35 9.76
CA PHE A 326 -24.74 7.53 10.63
C PHE A 326 -26.11 8.21 10.58
N LYS A 327 -26.69 8.38 9.38
CA LYS A 327 -28.04 8.96 9.22
C LYS A 327 -29.12 8.06 9.82
N GLU A 328 -29.08 6.75 9.57
CA GLU A 328 -30.01 5.80 10.21
C GLU A 328 -29.92 5.85 11.75
N SER A 329 -28.70 5.94 12.29
CA SER A 329 -28.48 6.10 13.73
C SER A 329 -28.95 7.47 14.24
N TRP A 330 -28.88 8.51 13.42
CA TRP A 330 -29.35 9.85 13.76
C TRP A 330 -30.87 9.85 13.88
N ASP A 331 -31.56 9.33 12.87
CA ASP A 331 -33.01 9.18 12.88
C ASP A 331 -33.48 8.36 14.07
N ALA A 332 -32.83 7.22 14.37
CA ALA A 332 -33.17 6.38 15.51
C ALA A 332 -32.96 7.09 16.85
N THR A 333 -31.87 7.85 16.98
CA THR A 333 -31.54 8.59 18.21
C THR A 333 -32.50 9.75 18.44
N PHE A 334 -32.92 10.41 17.36
CA PHE A 334 -33.72 11.63 17.42
C PHE A 334 -35.20 11.47 17.02
N ALA A 335 -35.70 10.26 16.75
CA ALA A 335 -37.10 10.01 16.40
C ALA A 335 -38.10 10.55 17.43
N ASN A 336 -37.74 10.53 18.72
CA ASN A 336 -38.60 10.97 19.83
C ASN A 336 -38.22 12.36 20.41
N THR A 337 -37.39 13.12 19.70
CA THR A 337 -36.75 14.36 20.23
C THR A 337 -37.73 15.48 20.55
N ALA A 338 -38.92 15.48 19.93
CA ALA A 338 -39.95 16.48 20.16
C ALA A 338 -40.34 16.61 21.66
N LEU A 339 -40.09 15.59 22.47
CA LEU A 339 -40.38 15.57 23.90
C LEU A 339 -39.29 16.19 24.79
N PHE A 340 -38.06 16.37 24.31
CA PHE A 340 -36.89 16.69 25.16
C PHE A 340 -35.90 17.71 24.56
N ALA A 341 -36.38 18.65 23.73
CA ALA A 341 -35.57 19.62 22.97
C ALA A 341 -34.61 20.53 23.78
N LYS A 342 -34.61 20.46 25.12
CA LYS A 342 -33.68 21.17 26.01
C LYS A 342 -33.15 20.32 27.19
N SER A 343 -33.31 19.00 27.17
CA SER A 343 -32.86 18.14 28.27
C SER A 343 -31.35 17.84 28.18
N THR A 344 -30.74 17.48 29.31
CA THR A 344 -29.38 16.93 29.38
C THR A 344 -29.21 15.68 28.50
N GLU A 345 -30.28 14.94 28.23
CA GLU A 345 -30.27 13.77 27.33
C GLU A 345 -30.09 14.16 25.87
N TYR A 346 -30.69 15.26 25.40
CA TYR A 346 -30.47 15.77 24.05
C TYR A 346 -29.00 16.14 23.83
N LEU A 347 -28.38 16.80 24.80
CA LEU A 347 -26.95 17.16 24.73
C LEU A 347 -26.05 15.91 24.73
N ARG A 348 -26.39 14.89 25.52
CA ARG A 348 -25.68 13.60 25.51
C ARG A 348 -25.81 12.89 24.16
N ALA A 349 -27.04 12.78 23.64
CA ALA A 349 -27.32 12.20 22.33
C ALA A 349 -26.61 12.96 21.19
N ARG A 350 -26.58 14.29 21.24
CA ARG A 350 -25.83 15.11 20.28
C ARG A 350 -24.33 14.85 20.37
N MET A 351 -23.78 14.66 21.57
CA MET A 351 -22.35 14.34 21.76
C MET A 351 -22.00 12.92 21.29
N THR A 352 -22.87 11.94 21.50
CA THR A 352 -22.64 10.57 20.98
C THR A 352 -22.63 10.56 19.46
N MET A 353 -23.58 11.26 18.82
CA MET A 353 -23.59 11.40 17.36
C MET A 353 -22.40 12.21 16.85
N PHE A 354 -21.96 13.24 17.57
CA PHE A 354 -20.74 13.97 17.25
C PHE A 354 -19.50 13.07 17.30
N ARG A 355 -19.37 12.21 18.32
CA ARG A 355 -18.27 11.25 18.41
C ARG A 355 -18.30 10.23 17.27
N ALA A 356 -19.49 9.75 16.89
CA ALA A 356 -19.64 8.87 15.74
C ALA A 356 -19.16 9.55 14.44
N ALA A 357 -19.62 10.77 14.18
CA ALA A 357 -19.21 11.57 13.03
C ALA A 357 -17.70 11.91 13.05
N LEU A 358 -17.15 12.25 14.21
CA LEU A 358 -15.73 12.53 14.39
C LEU A 358 -14.88 11.29 14.06
N SER A 359 -15.35 10.09 14.42
CA SER A 359 -14.69 8.84 14.06
C SER A 359 -14.61 8.66 12.54
N ILE A 360 -15.72 8.89 11.82
CA ILE A 360 -15.74 8.85 10.34
C ILE A 360 -14.75 9.87 9.76
N PHE A 361 -14.73 11.09 10.29
CA PHE A 361 -13.83 12.15 9.84
C PHE A 361 -12.36 11.78 10.04
N ILE A 362 -11.97 11.30 11.22
CA ILE A 362 -10.57 10.96 11.54
C ILE A 362 -10.08 9.75 10.73
N THR A 363 -10.95 8.77 10.48
CA THR A 363 -10.60 7.50 9.84
C THR A 363 -10.60 7.55 8.32
N LEU A 364 -11.51 8.32 7.70
CA LEU A 364 -11.73 8.31 6.26
C LEU A 364 -11.52 9.68 5.57
N VAL A 365 -11.50 10.80 6.30
CA VAL A 365 -11.49 12.14 5.67
C VAL A 365 -10.23 12.94 5.99
N HIS A 366 -9.76 12.90 7.23
CA HIS A 366 -8.70 13.76 7.71
C HIS A 366 -7.34 13.37 7.11
N ALA A 367 -6.68 14.32 6.45
CA ALA A 367 -5.51 14.07 5.61
C ALA A 367 -4.32 13.40 6.33
N ASP A 368 -4.11 13.71 7.61
CA ASP A 368 -2.95 13.22 8.36
C ASP A 368 -3.23 11.99 9.22
N THR A 369 -4.50 11.73 9.56
CA THR A 369 -4.87 10.63 10.48
C THR A 369 -5.48 9.44 9.75
N ALA A 370 -6.15 9.67 8.62
CA ALA A 370 -6.69 8.62 7.79
C ALA A 370 -5.57 7.95 7.01
N SER A 371 -5.50 6.61 7.01
CA SER A 371 -4.54 5.87 6.19
C SER A 371 -4.80 6.08 4.69
N TYR A 372 -6.09 6.16 4.32
CA TYR A 372 -6.56 6.41 2.96
C TYR A 372 -7.70 7.45 3.01
N PRO A 373 -7.36 8.76 3.01
CA PRO A 373 -8.38 9.79 2.99
C PRO A 373 -9.13 9.78 1.66
N ILE A 374 -10.45 9.93 1.72
CA ILE A 374 -11.30 10.08 0.53
C ILE A 374 -10.89 11.31 -0.28
N ASN A 375 -10.97 11.19 -1.60
CA ASN A 375 -10.64 12.29 -2.51
C ASN A 375 -11.82 13.27 -2.62
N ILE A 376 -11.84 14.29 -1.77
CA ILE A 376 -12.85 15.35 -1.78
C ILE A 376 -12.24 16.72 -2.10
N ASP A 377 -13.06 17.61 -2.65
CA ASP A 377 -12.64 18.97 -2.94
C ASP A 377 -12.22 19.72 -1.68
N SER A 378 -11.19 20.56 -1.82
CA SER A 378 -10.65 21.39 -0.73
C SER A 378 -11.73 22.17 0.02
N HIS A 379 -12.73 22.71 -0.70
CA HIS A 379 -13.78 23.50 -0.07
C HIS A 379 -14.70 22.66 0.84
N ILE A 380 -14.96 21.39 0.47
CA ILE A 380 -15.74 20.44 1.29
C ILE A 380 -14.92 20.05 2.52
N TYR A 381 -13.63 19.75 2.32
CA TYR A 381 -12.71 19.43 3.40
C TYR A 381 -12.64 20.56 4.44
N THR A 382 -12.46 21.82 4.00
CA THR A 382 -12.41 22.97 4.91
C THR A 382 -13.70 23.17 5.70
N LYS A 383 -14.87 22.81 5.15
CA LYS A 383 -16.13 22.85 5.91
C LYS A 383 -16.13 21.81 7.03
N LEU A 384 -15.72 20.57 6.74
CA LEU A 384 -15.64 19.49 7.72
C LEU A 384 -14.58 19.78 8.80
N ASP A 385 -13.42 20.30 8.40
CA ASP A 385 -12.34 20.68 9.32
C ASP A 385 -12.76 21.80 10.29
N ARG A 386 -13.59 22.75 9.85
CA ARG A 386 -14.18 23.76 10.75
C ARG A 386 -15.09 23.19 11.83
N VAL A 387 -15.65 22.00 11.63
CA VAL A 387 -16.53 21.33 12.60
C VAL A 387 -15.74 20.37 13.49
N PHE A 388 -14.84 19.57 12.90
CA PHE A 388 -14.18 18.48 13.62
C PHE A 388 -12.73 18.78 14.01
N GLY A 389 -12.05 19.73 13.36
CA GLY A 389 -10.61 19.95 13.51
C GLY A 389 -10.15 20.25 14.94
N ALA A 390 -10.95 21.00 15.71
CA ALA A 390 -10.65 21.25 17.12
C ALA A 390 -10.71 19.97 17.98
N ALA A 391 -11.71 19.11 17.74
CA ALA A 391 -11.83 17.84 18.44
C ALA A 391 -10.74 16.85 18.03
N THR A 392 -10.40 16.80 16.74
CA THR A 392 -9.28 16.00 16.21
C THR A 392 -7.95 16.43 16.82
N ALA A 393 -7.70 17.74 16.94
CA ALA A 393 -6.50 18.26 17.60
C ALA A 393 -6.44 17.88 19.09
N LEU A 394 -7.57 17.92 19.81
CA LEU A 394 -7.64 17.49 21.20
C LEU A 394 -7.28 16.01 21.35
N ILE A 395 -7.87 15.14 20.55
CA ILE A 395 -7.53 13.71 20.52
C ILE A 395 -6.04 13.52 20.22
N ALA A 396 -5.50 14.19 19.20
CA ALA A 396 -4.09 14.11 18.84
C ALA A 396 -3.14 14.63 19.94
N THR A 397 -3.56 15.64 20.71
CA THR A 397 -2.79 16.12 21.87
C THR A 397 -2.90 15.20 23.07
N ALA A 398 -4.04 14.55 23.29
CA ALA A 398 -4.20 13.58 24.37
C ALA A 398 -3.39 12.31 24.11
N THR A 399 -3.38 11.81 22.87
CA THR A 399 -2.50 10.71 22.46
C THR A 399 -1.02 11.09 22.62
N ARG A 400 -0.65 12.35 22.35
CA ARG A 400 0.71 12.87 22.60
C ARG A 400 1.03 13.08 24.08
N ARG A 401 0.09 13.55 24.90
CA ARG A 401 0.29 13.70 26.35
C ARG A 401 0.41 12.34 27.01
N ASN A 402 -0.38 11.34 26.65
CA ASN A 402 -0.25 10.00 27.23
C ASN A 402 1.06 9.30 26.83
N SER A 403 1.75 9.81 25.79
CA SER A 403 3.11 9.37 25.43
C SER A 403 4.24 10.23 26.02
N VAL A 404 3.95 11.36 26.68
CA VAL A 404 4.95 12.32 27.23
C VAL A 404 4.74 12.64 28.72
N SER A 405 3.52 12.44 29.25
CA SER A 405 3.06 12.74 30.60
C SER A 405 3.36 11.59 31.55
N SER A 406 4.63 11.43 31.85
CA SER A 406 5.06 11.02 33.18
C SER A 406 6.19 11.97 33.59
N THR A 407 5.81 13.22 33.90
CA THR A 407 6.75 14.19 34.49
C THR A 407 7.14 13.78 35.92
N PRO A 408 8.37 14.11 36.33
CA PRO A 408 9.08 13.44 37.41
C PRO A 408 8.68 14.05 38.75
N SER A 409 8.01 13.27 39.60
CA SER A 409 7.80 13.66 40.99
C SER A 409 8.72 12.86 41.90
N SER A 410 9.49 13.62 42.67
CA SER A 410 10.29 13.25 43.84
C SER A 410 11.77 13.01 43.58
N ALA A 411 12.54 13.95 44.13
CA ALA A 411 13.90 13.73 44.59
C ALA A 411 13.95 12.49 45.49
N VAL A 412 15.01 11.68 45.36
CA VAL A 412 15.80 11.03 46.43
C VAL A 412 16.79 10.05 45.77
N THR A 413 18.07 10.37 45.98
CA THR A 413 19.33 9.59 45.98
C THR A 413 19.70 8.57 44.88
N PRO A 414 20.97 8.59 44.40
CA PRO A 414 21.58 7.47 43.70
C PRO A 414 21.91 6.35 44.72
N TRP A 415 21.96 5.08 44.28
CA TRP A 415 22.37 3.87 45.02
C TRP A 415 21.30 2.91 45.56
N ASP A 416 20.19 2.69 44.85
CA ASP A 416 19.42 1.44 45.03
C ASP A 416 19.57 0.55 43.78
N GLU A 417 20.11 -0.66 43.99
CA GLU A 417 20.25 -1.71 42.97
C GLU A 417 18.88 -2.22 42.51
N PRO A 418 18.64 -2.38 41.19
CA PRO A 418 17.41 -2.98 40.70
C PRO A 418 17.42 -4.50 40.95
N PRO A 419 16.30 -5.10 41.42
CA PRO A 419 16.18 -6.55 41.48
C PRO A 419 16.23 -7.15 40.06
N GLN A 420 17.03 -8.21 39.91
CA GLN A 420 17.21 -8.93 38.67
C GLN A 420 15.88 -9.47 38.14
N ALA A 421 15.43 -8.97 37.00
CA ALA A 421 14.35 -9.57 36.23
C ALA A 421 14.87 -10.85 35.54
N VAL A 422 14.42 -11.99 36.04
CA VAL A 422 14.54 -13.29 35.38
C VAL A 422 13.60 -13.29 34.16
N CYS A 423 14.16 -13.38 32.96
CA CYS A 423 13.39 -13.68 31.75
C CYS A 423 13.06 -15.18 31.72
N PRO A 424 11.80 -15.61 31.48
CA PRO A 424 11.51 -17.03 31.26
C PRO A 424 12.06 -17.50 29.92
N ASP A 425 12.81 -18.60 29.97
CA ASP A 425 13.34 -19.37 28.83
C ASP A 425 12.19 -20.06 28.06
N PRO A 426 12.09 -19.94 26.72
CA PRO A 426 11.07 -20.60 25.94
C PRO A 426 11.45 -22.07 25.68
N SER A 427 11.31 -22.92 26.69
CA SER A 427 11.23 -24.36 26.48
C SER A 427 10.49 -25.06 27.61
N LYS A 428 9.19 -25.33 27.39
CA LYS A 428 8.49 -26.58 27.75
C LYS A 428 7.01 -26.47 27.43
N ASP A 429 6.56 -27.45 26.67
CA ASP A 429 5.19 -27.69 26.26
C ASP A 429 4.28 -28.16 27.41
N ASP A 430 2.98 -28.04 27.12
CA ASP A 430 1.85 -28.86 27.54
C ASP A 430 0.90 -28.41 28.68
N ALA A 431 -0.38 -28.57 28.31
CA ALA A 431 -1.62 -28.61 29.09
C ALA A 431 -2.41 -27.30 29.32
N PHE A 432 -3.36 -27.05 28.42
CA PHE A 432 -4.57 -26.25 28.68
C PHE A 432 -5.57 -27.04 29.57
N PRO A 433 -6.13 -26.45 30.64
CA PRO A 433 -7.39 -26.92 31.21
C PRO A 433 -8.56 -26.05 30.76
N MET A 434 -9.55 -26.73 30.17
CA MET A 434 -10.87 -26.23 29.82
C MET A 434 -11.75 -26.21 31.09
N HIS A 435 -12.29 -25.05 31.48
CA HIS A 435 -13.36 -24.97 32.48
C HIS A 435 -14.55 -24.13 31.99
N ALA A 436 -15.73 -24.64 32.31
CA ALA A 436 -17.03 -24.37 31.71
C ALA A 436 -17.71 -23.08 32.20
N MET A 437 -18.59 -22.56 31.34
CA MET A 437 -19.58 -21.50 31.60
C MET A 437 -20.63 -21.93 32.63
N PRO A 438 -21.09 -21.04 33.53
CA PRO A 438 -22.32 -21.25 34.27
C PRO A 438 -23.50 -20.49 33.64
N SER A 439 -24.57 -21.24 33.36
CA SER A 439 -25.92 -20.77 33.04
C SER A 439 -26.59 -20.12 34.25
N ARG A 440 -27.32 -19.02 34.06
CA ARG A 440 -28.07 -18.33 35.13
C ARG A 440 -29.58 -18.54 34.95
N SER A 441 -30.18 -19.21 35.92
CA SER A 441 -31.62 -19.44 36.07
C SER A 441 -32.34 -18.26 36.73
N HIS A 442 -33.62 -18.12 36.38
CA HIS A 442 -34.58 -17.18 36.97
C HIS A 442 -34.96 -17.55 38.41
N SER A 443 -35.11 -16.54 39.27
CA SER A 443 -36.06 -16.57 40.38
C SER A 443 -36.60 -15.16 40.68
N ILE A 444 -37.90 -15.12 40.97
CA ILE A 444 -38.73 -13.98 41.36
C ILE A 444 -38.81 -13.95 42.89
N ILE A 445 -38.77 -12.77 43.52
CA ILE A 445 -39.51 -12.38 44.75
C ILE A 445 -39.48 -10.84 44.88
N ASN A 446 -40.67 -10.25 45.14
CA ASN A 446 -40.95 -8.86 45.49
C ASN A 446 -40.43 -8.49 46.90
N ASP A 447 -40.00 -7.24 47.13
CA ASP A 447 -40.69 -6.31 48.07
C ASP A 447 -40.13 -4.87 47.94
N SER A 448 -41.03 -3.94 48.25
CA SER A 448 -41.01 -2.49 48.23
C SER A 448 -40.10 -1.85 49.29
N SER A 449 -39.33 -0.81 48.93
CA SER A 449 -39.07 0.39 49.76
C SER A 449 -38.28 1.43 48.97
N GLU A 450 -38.79 2.66 48.95
CA GLU A 450 -38.15 3.86 48.41
C GLU A 450 -36.87 4.19 49.19
N HIS A 451 -35.73 4.40 48.50
CA HIS A 451 -34.65 5.22 49.02
C HIS A 451 -33.70 5.70 47.90
N ILE A 452 -33.76 7.01 47.63
CA ILE A 452 -32.72 7.93 47.14
C ILE A 452 -31.54 7.25 46.41
N ILE A 453 -31.54 7.29 45.07
CA ILE A 453 -30.35 6.96 44.26
C ILE A 453 -29.70 8.25 43.78
N SER A 454 -28.66 8.67 44.48
CA SER A 454 -27.56 9.44 43.88
C SER A 454 -26.80 8.52 42.92
N LEU A 455 -27.01 8.71 41.61
CA LEU A 455 -26.19 8.05 40.59
C LEU A 455 -24.91 8.86 40.38
N ASP A 456 -23.90 8.55 41.19
CA ASP A 456 -22.50 8.69 40.76
C ASP A 456 -22.25 7.59 39.72
N GLU A 457 -22.13 7.98 38.45
CA GLU A 457 -21.65 7.12 37.36
C GLU A 457 -20.16 7.43 37.15
N PRO A 458 -19.30 6.42 36.89
CA PRO A 458 -17.86 6.63 36.86
C PRO A 458 -17.50 7.47 35.64
N THR A 459 -17.18 8.74 35.85
CA THR A 459 -16.42 9.53 34.88
C THR A 459 -15.11 8.79 34.62
N ASP A 460 -14.95 8.22 33.43
CA ASP A 460 -13.64 7.87 32.87
C ASP A 460 -12.79 9.15 32.95
N LEU A 461 -11.90 9.22 33.95
CA LEU A 461 -11.09 10.39 34.29
C LEU A 461 -10.13 10.81 33.16
N ASP A 462 -10.07 10.06 32.07
CA ASP A 462 -9.15 10.22 30.94
C ASP A 462 -9.84 10.51 29.58
N ASP A 463 -11.15 10.85 29.53
CA ASP A 463 -11.80 11.18 28.25
C ASP A 463 -11.23 12.51 27.67
N PRO A 464 -10.53 12.48 26.52
CA PRO A 464 -9.93 13.67 25.91
C PRO A 464 -10.94 14.70 25.41
N LEU A 465 -12.23 14.33 25.33
CA LEU A 465 -13.33 15.21 24.98
C LEU A 465 -14.20 15.60 26.18
N ALA A 466 -13.77 15.32 27.42
CA ALA A 466 -14.46 15.75 28.63
C ALA A 466 -14.61 17.30 28.63
N GLY A 467 -15.85 17.78 28.71
CA GLY A 467 -16.16 19.21 28.67
C GLY A 467 -16.11 19.87 27.27
N PHE A 468 -15.87 19.10 26.20
CA PHE A 468 -15.91 19.63 24.83
C PHE A 468 -17.35 20.00 24.43
N GLN A 469 -17.54 21.23 23.99
CA GLN A 469 -18.84 21.70 23.48
C GLN A 469 -18.96 21.40 21.99
N VAL A 470 -19.99 20.63 21.62
CA VAL A 470 -20.29 20.31 20.23
C VAL A 470 -20.60 21.60 19.45
N PRO A 471 -19.95 21.85 18.31
CA PRO A 471 -20.21 23.02 17.49
C PRO A 471 -21.70 23.16 17.09
N ILE A 472 -22.20 24.40 17.06
CA ILE A 472 -23.59 24.70 16.68
C ILE A 472 -23.87 24.24 15.23
N LYS A 473 -22.86 24.35 14.36
CA LYS A 473 -22.92 23.96 12.94
C LYS A 473 -22.94 22.46 12.69
N PHE A 474 -22.82 21.63 13.74
CA PHE A 474 -22.96 20.18 13.60
C PHE A 474 -24.44 19.79 13.53
N ASP A 475 -24.81 19.11 12.45
CA ASP A 475 -26.15 18.59 12.19
C ASP A 475 -26.08 17.23 11.47
N GLU A 476 -27.24 16.66 11.18
CA GLU A 476 -27.40 15.40 10.42
C GLU A 476 -26.75 15.45 9.04
N ASN A 477 -26.71 16.64 8.44
CA ASN A 477 -26.34 16.86 7.05
C ASN A 477 -24.87 17.27 6.90
N VAL A 478 -24.08 17.15 7.98
CA VAL A 478 -22.67 17.56 8.01
C VAL A 478 -21.83 16.91 6.90
N PHE A 479 -22.21 15.71 6.45
CA PHE A 479 -21.53 14.97 5.38
C PHE A 479 -22.19 15.06 4.00
N ASP A 480 -23.31 15.78 3.81
CA ASP A 480 -24.10 15.72 2.57
C ASP A 480 -23.34 16.18 1.31
N ASP A 481 -22.57 17.26 1.42
CA ASP A 481 -21.74 17.76 0.33
C ASP A 481 -20.70 16.70 -0.08
N ALA A 482 -20.03 16.09 0.90
CA ALA A 482 -19.04 15.05 0.69
C ALA A 482 -19.67 13.76 0.14
N PHE A 483 -20.81 13.34 0.70
CA PHE A 483 -21.58 12.19 0.26
C PHE A 483 -22.01 12.33 -1.20
N LYS A 484 -22.55 13.49 -1.58
CA LYS A 484 -22.98 13.76 -2.96
C LYS A 484 -21.80 13.68 -3.95
N SER A 485 -20.66 14.27 -3.59
CA SER A 485 -19.44 14.24 -4.41
C SER A 485 -18.91 12.82 -4.60
N ILE A 486 -18.73 12.09 -3.49
CA ILE A 486 -18.19 10.71 -3.53
C ILE A 486 -19.18 9.75 -4.18
N ARG A 487 -20.49 9.90 -3.95
CA ARG A 487 -21.54 9.08 -4.58
C ARG A 487 -21.48 9.18 -6.09
N PHE A 488 -21.32 10.39 -6.64
CA PHE A 488 -21.17 10.57 -8.08
C PHE A 488 -19.87 9.95 -8.62
N MET A 489 -18.75 10.12 -7.89
CA MET A 489 -17.47 9.52 -8.25
C MET A 489 -17.54 7.99 -8.26
N VAL A 490 -18.06 7.37 -7.19
CA VAL A 490 -18.22 5.91 -7.08
C VAL A 490 -19.15 5.39 -8.18
N TRP A 491 -20.26 6.08 -8.43
CA TRP A 491 -21.19 5.68 -9.49
C TRP A 491 -20.55 5.68 -10.87
N SER A 492 -19.87 6.77 -11.22
CA SER A 492 -19.31 6.96 -12.56
C SER A 492 -18.04 6.16 -12.78
N GLU A 493 -17.16 6.05 -11.79
CA GLU A 493 -15.84 5.43 -11.94
C GLU A 493 -15.83 3.95 -11.57
N THR A 494 -16.46 3.55 -10.46
CA THR A 494 -16.35 2.20 -9.89
C THR A 494 -17.54 1.32 -10.21
N TYR A 495 -18.76 1.80 -9.97
CA TYR A 495 -19.97 0.99 -10.00
C TYR A 495 -20.32 0.47 -11.40
N GLN A 496 -20.19 1.31 -12.43
CA GLN A 496 -20.39 0.86 -13.83
C GLN A 496 -19.44 -0.27 -14.20
N ARG A 497 -18.19 -0.19 -13.74
CA ARG A 497 -17.15 -1.20 -14.01
C ARG A 497 -17.37 -2.47 -13.21
N TYR A 498 -17.77 -2.35 -11.95
CA TYR A 498 -18.20 -3.49 -11.15
C TYR A 498 -19.35 -4.24 -11.82
N MET A 499 -20.35 -3.54 -12.35
CA MET A 499 -21.48 -4.19 -13.04
C MET A 499 -21.09 -4.82 -14.38
N ALA A 500 -20.15 -4.23 -15.11
CA ALA A 500 -19.57 -4.87 -16.29
C ALA A 500 -18.78 -6.14 -15.91
N TRP A 501 -17.96 -6.06 -14.85
CA TRP A 501 -17.17 -7.18 -14.34
C TRP A 501 -18.06 -8.32 -13.81
N LYS A 502 -19.10 -7.99 -13.05
CA LYS A 502 -20.07 -8.95 -12.50
C LYS A 502 -20.78 -9.71 -13.61
N ARG A 503 -21.14 -9.04 -14.71
CA ARG A 503 -21.73 -9.69 -15.90
C ARG A 503 -20.78 -10.71 -16.52
N THR A 504 -19.51 -10.36 -16.73
CA THR A 504 -18.56 -11.29 -17.38
C THR A 504 -18.20 -12.48 -16.48
N HIS A 505 -18.12 -12.28 -15.16
CA HIS A 505 -17.73 -13.34 -14.23
C HIS A 505 -18.91 -14.26 -13.87
N ASN A 506 -20.15 -13.75 -13.82
CA ASN A 506 -21.33 -14.60 -13.62
C ASN A 506 -21.63 -15.49 -14.84
N HIS A 507 -21.29 -15.06 -16.06
CA HIS A 507 -21.40 -15.90 -17.26
C HIS A 507 -20.35 -17.02 -17.37
N SER A 508 -19.33 -17.03 -16.49
CA SER A 508 -18.29 -18.07 -16.50
C SER A 508 -18.57 -19.20 -15.49
N ALA A 509 -19.66 -19.09 -14.72
CA ALA A 509 -20.09 -20.04 -13.70
C ALA A 509 -21.40 -20.79 -14.07
N ALA A 510 -21.92 -20.54 -15.27
CA ALA A 510 -23.03 -21.25 -15.90
C ALA A 510 -22.53 -21.82 -17.23
#